data_AF-A0A970DUF2-F1
#
_entry.id   AF-A0A970DUF2-F1
#
_cell.length_a   1.000
_cell.length_b   1.000
_cell.length_c   1.000
_cell.angle_alpha   90.00
_cell.angle_beta   90.00
_cell.angle_gamma   90.00
#
_symmetry.space_group_name_H-M   'P 1'
#
loop_
_entity.id
_entity.type
_entity.pdbx_description
1 polymer ?
#
loop_
_entity_poly.entity_id
_entity_poly.type
_entity_poly.pdbx_seq_one_letter_code
_entity_poly.pdbx_strand_id
1 'polypeptide(L)' 'AAEIGLEVVEMALTRYDVYVADECFLTGTAAEVIPVVEVDGRKIGDGKPGVYSRQLKEAFHRYAMANGTPIYE' A
#
# COMPACT_ATOMS: atom_id res chain seq x y z
N ALA A 1 -7.61 -4.30 -2.93
CA ALA A 1 -7.96 -3.05 -3.64
C ALA A 1 -9.35 -3.15 -4.28
N ALA A 2 -9.57 -4.06 -5.23
CA ALA A 2 -10.89 -4.26 -5.83
C ALA A 2 -12.00 -4.58 -4.79
N GLU A 3 -11.70 -5.42 -3.79
CA GLU A 3 -12.63 -5.75 -2.69
C GLU A 3 -13.04 -4.55 -1.82
N ILE A 4 -12.23 -3.50 -1.79
CA ILE A 4 -12.53 -2.25 -1.05
C ILE A 4 -13.00 -1.12 -1.99
N GLY A 5 -13.39 -1.47 -3.22
CA GLY A 5 -13.98 -0.53 -4.19
C GLY A 5 -12.99 0.42 -4.86
N LEU A 6 -11.69 0.12 -4.82
CA LEU A 6 -10.68 0.91 -5.51
C LEU A 6 -10.48 0.43 -6.94
N GLU A 7 -10.52 1.38 -7.88
CA GLU A 7 -10.03 1.16 -9.24
C GLU A 7 -8.52 0.93 -9.22
N VAL A 8 -8.06 -0.04 -10.00
CA VAL A 8 -6.63 -0.38 -10.13
C VAL A 8 -6.23 -0.27 -11.58
N VAL A 9 -5.20 0.52 -11.85
CA VAL A 9 -4.64 0.70 -13.19
C VAL A 9 -3.15 0.41 -13.15
N GLU A 10 -2.67 -0.42 -14.07
CA GLU A 10 -1.25 -0.64 -14.29
C GLU A 10 -0.77 0.28 -15.40
N MET A 11 0.16 1.17 -15.07
CA MET A 11 0.77 2.08 -16.04
C MET A 11 2.19 2.46 -15.61
N ALA A 12 2.95 3.02 -16.55
CA ALA A 12 4.24 3.61 -16.22
C ALA A 12 4.02 4.89 -15.39
N LEU A 13 4.62 4.93 -14.20
CA LEU A 13 4.65 6.11 -13.34
C LEU A 13 6.00 6.80 -13.45
N THR A 14 5.97 8.12 -13.33
CA THR A 14 7.14 8.98 -13.22
C THR A 14 7.32 9.43 -11.78
N ARG A 15 8.47 10.06 -11.48
CA ARG A 15 8.69 10.68 -10.15
C ARG A 15 7.67 11.77 -9.84
N TYR A 16 7.19 12.48 -10.86
CA TYR A 16 6.20 13.54 -10.67
C TYR A 16 4.91 12.97 -10.07
N ASP A 17 4.44 11.82 -10.58
CA ASP A 17 3.23 11.16 -10.10
C ASP A 17 3.33 10.80 -8.61
N VAL A 18 4.50 10.33 -8.18
CA VAL A 18 4.76 10.05 -6.76
C VAL A 18 4.76 11.32 -5.94
N TYR A 19 5.44 12.39 -6.39
CA TYR A 19 5.55 13.64 -5.64
C TYR A 19 4.23 14.39 -5.46
N VAL A 20 3.26 14.17 -6.34
CA VAL A 20 1.92 14.81 -6.27
C VAL A 20 0.82 13.86 -5.80
N ALA A 21 1.14 12.62 -5.43
CA ALA A 21 0.17 11.66 -4.96
C ALA A 21 -0.43 12.07 -3.61
N ASP A 22 -1.72 11.78 -3.41
CA ASP A 22 -2.38 11.91 -2.10
C ASP A 22 -1.81 10.89 -1.10
N GLU A 23 -1.50 9.68 -1.58
CA GLU A 23 -0.91 8.59 -0.82
C GLU A 23 0.05 7.78 -1.70
N CYS A 24 1.12 7.24 -1.11
CA CYS A 24 1.87 6.15 -1.73
C CYS A 24 2.28 5.11 -0.68
N PHE A 25 2.55 3.89 -1.12
CA PHE A 25 2.95 2.79 -0.26
C PHE A 25 3.88 1.84 -1.01
N LEU A 26 4.63 1.06 -0.24
CA LEU A 26 5.48 -0.02 -0.74
C LEU A 26 4.89 -1.36 -0.32
N THR A 27 5.17 -2.39 -1.13
CA THR A 27 4.80 -3.77 -0.82
C THR A 27 6.03 -4.67 -0.81
N GLY A 28 6.10 -5.61 0.14
CA GLY A 28 7.15 -6.62 0.14
C GLY A 28 6.89 -7.71 1.18
N THR A 29 7.48 -8.90 1.02
CA THR A 29 7.17 -10.05 1.90
C THR A 29 7.39 -9.76 3.39
N ALA A 30 8.49 -9.11 3.75
CA ALA A 30 8.78 -8.75 5.14
C ALA A 30 8.06 -7.47 5.60
N ALA A 31 7.78 -6.58 4.66
CA ALA A 31 7.23 -5.25 4.89
C ALA A 31 5.68 -5.26 4.91
N GLU A 32 5.07 -6.29 4.32
CA GLU A 32 3.66 -6.33 3.93
C GLU A 32 3.31 -5.11 3.06
N VAL A 33 2.45 -4.22 3.56
CA VAL A 33 2.08 -2.92 2.98
C VAL A 33 2.55 -1.81 3.92
N ILE A 34 3.46 -0.97 3.44
CA ILE A 34 4.04 0.14 4.22
C ILE A 34 3.65 1.48 3.59
N PRO A 35 2.88 2.33 4.30
CA PRO A 35 2.61 3.70 3.86
C PRO A 35 3.91 4.51 3.82
N VAL A 36 4.10 5.27 2.74
CA VAL A 36 5.22 6.20 2.55
C VAL A 36 4.68 7.62 2.68
N VAL A 37 5.26 8.38 3.61
CA VAL A 37 4.81 9.75 3.92
C VAL A 37 5.78 10.83 3.43
N GLU A 38 6.98 10.43 3.01
CA GLU A 38 8.00 11.33 2.50
C GLU A 38 8.88 10.62 1.47
N VAL A 39 9.16 11.29 0.34
CA VAL A 39 10.08 10.83 -0.72
C VAL A 39 10.95 12.01 -1.12
N ASP A 40 12.27 11.84 -1.15
CA ASP A 40 13.24 12.87 -1.55
C ASP A 40 13.04 14.22 -0.82
N GLY A 41 12.75 14.17 0.49
CA GLY A 41 12.50 15.35 1.32
C GLY A 41 11.15 16.04 1.08
N ARG A 42 10.27 15.44 0.27
CA ARG A 42 8.93 15.95 -0.03
C ARG A 42 7.89 15.11 0.69
N LYS A 43 7.02 15.77 1.45
CA LYS A 43 5.86 15.12 2.06
C LYS A 43 4.90 14.66 0.98
N ILE A 44 4.38 13.45 1.14
CA ILE A 44 3.28 12.91 0.34
C ILE A 44 1.98 13.22 1.07
N GLY A 45 1.00 13.79 0.36
CA GLY A 45 -0.25 14.25 0.97
C GLY A 45 -0.02 15.19 2.17
N ASP A 46 -0.56 14.81 3.33
CA ASP A 46 -0.41 15.54 4.60
C ASP A 46 0.78 15.09 5.46
N GLY A 47 1.62 14.20 4.94
CA GLY A 47 2.74 13.61 5.67
C GLY A 47 2.33 12.58 6.73
N LYS A 48 1.11 12.04 6.65
CA LYS A 48 0.64 10.93 7.49
C LYS A 48 0.27 9.74 6.60
N PRO A 49 0.23 8.51 7.15
CA PRO A 49 -0.34 7.39 6.43
C PRO A 49 -1.75 7.76 5.98
N GLY A 50 -2.08 7.53 4.72
CA GLY A 50 -3.42 7.84 4.24
C GLY A 50 -4.45 6.74 4.52
N VAL A 51 -5.70 6.98 4.13
CA VAL A 51 -6.83 6.10 4.44
C VAL A 51 -6.76 4.79 3.68
N TYR A 52 -6.44 4.84 2.39
CA TYR A 52 -6.42 3.64 1.56
C TYR A 52 -5.21 2.77 1.87
N SER A 53 -4.06 3.39 2.14
CA SER A 53 -2.85 2.68 2.57
C SER A 53 -3.06 1.90 3.88
N ARG A 54 -3.78 2.50 4.85
CA ARG A 54 -4.17 1.79 6.09
C ARG A 54 -5.14 0.63 5.83
N GLN A 55 -6.19 0.87 5.04
CA GLN A 55 -7.18 -0.17 4.73
C GLN A 55 -6.53 -1.34 3.98
N LEU A 56 -5.64 -1.08 3.04
CA LEU A 56 -4.91 -2.10 2.30
C LEU A 56 -3.98 -2.90 3.22
N LYS A 57 -3.27 -2.23 4.14
CA LYS A 57 -2.44 -2.91 5.14
C LYS A 57 -3.26 -3.86 6.01
N GLU A 58 -4.36 -3.38 6.57
CA GLU A 58 -5.22 -4.20 7.42
C GLU A 58 -5.86 -5.37 6.65
N ALA A 59 -6.31 -5.12 5.42
CA ALA A 59 -6.88 -6.15 4.56
C ALA A 59 -5.84 -7.22 4.20
N PHE A 60 -4.63 -6.81 3.83
CA PHE A 60 -3.54 -7.72 3.51
C PHE A 60 -3.14 -8.57 4.73
N HIS A 61 -2.99 -7.94 5.90
CA HIS A 61 -2.62 -8.65 7.12
C HIS A 61 -3.65 -9.74 7.47
N ARG A 62 -4.95 -9.41 7.41
CA ARG A 62 -6.03 -10.39 7.60
C ARG A 62 -5.95 -11.52 6.58
N TYR A 63 -5.73 -11.19 5.31
CA TYR A 63 -5.60 -12.19 4.24
C TYR A 63 -4.42 -13.13 4.50
N ALA A 64 -3.23 -12.60 4.79
CA ALA A 64 -2.03 -13.40 5.04
C ALA A 64 -2.17 -14.32 6.26
N MET A 65 -2.89 -13.88 7.30
CA MET A 65 -3.14 -14.72 8.48
C MET A 65 -4.17 -15.83 8.24
N ALA A 66 -5.13 -15.62 7.34
CA ALA A 66 -6.19 -16.58 7.05
C ALA A 66 -5.84 -17.53 5.89
N ASN A 67 -4.85 -17.19 5.06
CA ASN A 67 -4.53 -17.90 3.84
C ASN A 67 -3.07 -18.36 3.86
N GLY A 68 -2.87 -19.65 3.70
CA GLY A 68 -1.55 -20.24 3.61
C GLY A 68 -1.66 -21.73 3.28
N THR A 69 -0.59 -22.30 2.76
CA THR A 69 -0.50 -23.76 2.63
C THR A 69 -0.22 -24.34 4.02
N PRO A 70 -1.06 -25.26 4.54
CA PRO A 70 -0.80 -25.92 5.82
C PRO A 70 0.57 -26.60 5.81
N ILE A 71 1.35 -26.41 6.87
CA ILE A 71 2.69 -27.02 7.00
C ILE A 71 2.57 -28.45 7.56
N TYR A 72 1.57 -28.66 8.42
CA TYR A 72 1.26 -29.95 9.05
C TYR A 72 -0.25 -30.19 8.93
N GLU A 73 -0.65 -31.45 8.82
CA GLU A 73 -2.06 -31.88 8.94
C GLU A 73 -2.50 -31.91 10.42
#